data_AF-A0A3M6TI79-F1
#
_entry.id   AF-A0A3M6TI79-F1
#
_cell.length_a   1.000
_cell.length_b   1.000
_cell.length_c   1.000
_cell.angle_alpha   90.00
_cell.angle_beta   90.00
_cell.angle_gamma   90.00
#
_symmetry.space_group_name_H-M   'P 1'
#
loop_
_entity.id
_entity.type
_entity.pdbx_description
1 polymer ?
#
loop_
_entity_poly.entity_id
_entity_poly.type
_entity_poly.pdbx_seq_one_letter_code
_entity_poly.pdbx_strand_id
1 'polypeptide(L)'
;MVQVHGPAARVTKSDGVLSRFTYKKKNSGNLRESVRIQQHGTCSCFSHLLEESAEYYFSAEYLAWRVIYKSNVVPQPETHKLTIAGNLIVRYTTVVHPPQPDEYIFTLMPNGDFSPVRDAASILSSPALFLSPCSLNQTLASSEMSLHRLVDCWGREAFTCRVMLSAELLFPSVEVMNHVDEVVSTAHLLRGNVLPTKEQVDKPQFCCNLDEAGGERAMLIRGCKDWGICIGKWKGAVKGVPGVPGIKGSEGSPGVKGTPGVKGQPGDLCIEFFSLSGVQEWKRVRKQGENFRVSLSEREIVNVDLRTGVISFPSAISAVPESIALGFSIAVLHLLCQPNTSTRMTDHRKPSFMASSSQNYKTRRICCEDLMLVVAAGFYATTVPSNAYIKHELGYACGGCGGCGGCGGCRGCGGCGSCGGCGSCGGCDGCGVCGGCGCGGCGD
;
A
#
# COMPACT_ATOMS: atom_id res chain seq x y z
N MET A 1 13.18 -31.90 -27.32
CA MET A 1 14.01 -32.87 -26.57
C MET A 1 15.34 -32.20 -26.32
N VAL A 2 15.72 -31.91 -25.07
CA VAL A 2 17.03 -31.32 -24.78
C VAL A 2 17.94 -32.47 -24.38
N GLN A 3 18.75 -32.97 -25.32
CA GLN A 3 19.83 -33.91 -25.00
C GLN A 3 20.96 -33.08 -24.39
N VAL A 4 21.24 -33.31 -23.11
CA VAL A 4 22.35 -32.64 -22.42
C VAL A 4 23.49 -33.65 -22.30
N HIS A 5 24.68 -33.26 -22.78
CA HIS A 5 25.91 -34.03 -22.59
C HIS A 5 26.75 -33.32 -21.51
N GLY A 6 27.02 -34.03 -20.42
CA GLY A 6 27.84 -33.56 -19.31
C GLY A 6 29.29 -34.06 -19.38
N PRO A 7 30.20 -33.50 -18.56
CA PRO A 7 31.57 -34.00 -18.47
C PRO A 7 31.61 -35.41 -17.88
N ALA A 8 32.57 -36.23 -18.31
CA ALA A 8 32.75 -37.61 -17.85
C ALA A 8 33.02 -37.67 -16.34
N ALA A 9 32.13 -38.29 -15.56
CA ALA A 9 32.36 -38.56 -14.14
C ALA A 9 33.08 -39.90 -13.98
N ARG A 10 34.24 -39.91 -13.29
CA ARG A 10 34.91 -41.16 -12.90
C ARG A 10 34.21 -41.76 -11.68
N VAL A 11 33.78 -43.01 -11.78
CA VAL A 11 33.25 -43.77 -10.64
C VAL A 11 34.43 -44.18 -9.75
N THR A 12 34.70 -43.41 -8.70
CA THR A 12 35.55 -43.83 -7.59
C THR A 12 34.68 -44.03 -6.35
N LYS A 13 35.02 -44.98 -5.48
CA LYS A 13 34.41 -45.08 -4.13
C LYS A 13 34.66 -43.75 -3.43
N SER A 14 33.66 -42.90 -3.37
CA SER A 14 33.76 -41.57 -2.78
C SER A 14 32.45 -41.27 -2.08
N ASP A 15 32.54 -40.93 -0.79
CA ASP A 15 31.42 -40.51 0.06
C ASP A 15 31.00 -39.04 -0.18
N GLY A 16 31.44 -38.44 -1.30
CA GLY A 16 31.19 -37.05 -1.69
C GLY A 16 30.40 -36.89 -2.99
N VAL A 17 29.86 -35.68 -3.19
CA VAL A 17 29.16 -35.26 -4.43
C VAL A 17 30.14 -35.30 -5.61
N LEU A 18 29.97 -36.29 -6.51
CA LEU A 18 30.89 -36.53 -7.63
C LEU A 18 30.71 -35.52 -8.79
N SER A 19 29.54 -34.89 -8.96
CA SER A 19 29.27 -33.92 -10.04
C SER A 19 28.03 -33.06 -9.75
N ARG A 20 28.06 -31.77 -10.12
CA ARG A 20 26.93 -30.82 -10.04
C ARG A 20 26.49 -30.42 -11.45
N PHE A 21 25.22 -30.57 -11.76
CA PHE A 21 24.62 -30.15 -13.03
C PHE A 21 23.77 -28.90 -12.81
N THR A 22 23.75 -27.97 -13.76
CA THR A 22 22.94 -26.75 -13.68
C THR A 22 22.30 -26.51 -15.05
N TYR A 23 20.99 -26.44 -15.08
CA TYR A 23 20.22 -26.24 -16.31
C TYR A 23 19.42 -24.96 -16.23
N LYS A 24 19.38 -24.19 -17.33
CA LYS A 24 18.49 -23.04 -17.49
C LYS A 24 17.43 -23.39 -18.52
N LYS A 25 16.15 -23.35 -18.13
CA LYS A 25 15.01 -23.54 -19.05
C LYS A 25 14.30 -22.22 -19.27
N LYS A 26 13.92 -21.93 -20.52
CA LYS A 26 13.17 -20.72 -20.90
C LYS A 26 11.64 -20.87 -20.81
N ASN A 27 11.08 -22.09 -20.83
CA ASN A 27 9.63 -22.32 -20.96
C ASN A 27 9.05 -23.36 -19.96
N SER A 28 7.77 -23.18 -19.62
CA SER A 28 6.94 -23.91 -18.64
C SER A 28 6.40 -25.29 -19.08
N GLY A 29 7.22 -26.11 -19.73
CA GLY A 29 6.86 -27.52 -20.01
C GLY A 29 7.40 -28.49 -18.96
N ASN A 30 6.89 -29.73 -18.92
CA ASN A 30 7.52 -30.83 -18.16
C ASN A 30 9.02 -30.92 -18.47
N LEU A 31 9.84 -31.13 -17.45
CA LEU A 31 11.28 -31.36 -17.62
C LEU A 31 11.47 -32.86 -17.76
N ARG A 32 11.81 -33.29 -18.99
CA ARG A 32 12.22 -34.66 -19.28
C ARG A 32 13.74 -34.66 -19.25
N GLU A 33 14.31 -35.21 -18.19
CA GLU A 33 15.75 -35.43 -18.10
C GLU A 33 16.04 -36.91 -18.35
N SER A 34 16.96 -37.20 -19.27
CA SER A 34 17.48 -38.55 -19.47
C SER A 34 18.87 -38.62 -18.86
N VAL A 35 19.05 -39.41 -17.80
CA VAL A 35 20.37 -39.72 -17.26
C VAL A 35 20.88 -40.92 -18.04
N ARG A 36 21.95 -40.73 -18.82
CA ARG A 36 22.61 -41.80 -19.57
C ARG A 36 23.96 -42.11 -18.92
N ILE A 37 24.19 -43.38 -18.62
CA ILE A 37 25.46 -43.87 -18.10
C ILE A 37 26.12 -44.68 -19.21
N GLN A 38 27.23 -44.16 -19.72
CA GLN A 38 28.04 -44.80 -20.75
C GLN A 38 29.43 -45.09 -20.18
N GLN A 39 29.89 -46.32 -20.35
CA GLN A 39 31.26 -46.70 -20.05
C GLN A 39 32.18 -46.32 -21.22
N HIS A 40 33.09 -45.39 -20.99
CA HIS A 40 34.17 -45.08 -21.94
C HIS A 40 35.34 -46.06 -21.75
N GLY A 41 35.36 -47.13 -22.53
CA GLY A 41 36.47 -48.10 -22.61
C GLY A 41 36.22 -49.44 -21.92
N THR A 42 36.99 -50.46 -22.28
CA THR A 42 36.88 -51.81 -21.72
C THR A 42 37.48 -51.86 -20.31
N CYS A 43 36.70 -52.31 -19.33
CA CYS A 43 37.16 -52.57 -17.96
C CYS A 43 37.11 -54.07 -17.70
N SER A 44 38.17 -54.67 -17.16
CA SER A 44 38.25 -56.11 -16.86
C SER A 44 37.18 -56.59 -15.86
N CYS A 45 36.51 -55.67 -15.17
CA CYS A 45 35.44 -55.94 -14.23
C CYS A 45 34.06 -56.20 -14.89
N PHE A 46 33.90 -55.95 -16.19
CA PHE A 46 32.61 -56.07 -16.89
C PHE A 46 32.78 -56.80 -18.24
N SER A 47 31.97 -57.84 -18.47
CA SER A 47 31.99 -58.64 -19.71
C SER A 47 31.20 -58.01 -20.87
N HIS A 48 30.46 -56.92 -20.62
CA HIS A 48 29.62 -56.25 -21.62
C HIS A 48 29.77 -54.71 -21.54
N LEU A 49 29.59 -54.03 -22.68
CA LEU A 49 29.51 -52.57 -22.75
C LEU A 49 28.32 -52.07 -21.92
N LEU A 50 28.58 -51.20 -20.95
CA LEU A 50 27.53 -50.55 -20.16
C LEU A 50 27.00 -49.33 -20.91
N GLU A 51 25.84 -49.47 -21.54
CA GLU A 51 25.04 -48.36 -22.06
C GLU A 51 23.61 -48.50 -21.52
N GLU A 52 23.33 -47.81 -20.41
CA GLU A 52 22.00 -47.78 -19.78
C GLU A 52 21.53 -46.33 -19.68
N SER A 53 20.24 -46.11 -19.93
CA SER A 53 19.62 -44.80 -19.78
C SER A 53 18.30 -44.93 -19.06
N ALA A 54 18.07 -44.03 -18.11
CA ALA A 54 16.77 -43.89 -17.48
C ALA A 54 16.24 -42.48 -17.71
N GLU A 55 14.95 -42.41 -18.03
CA GLU A 55 14.24 -41.16 -18.21
C GLU A 55 13.46 -40.81 -16.94
N TYR A 56 13.61 -39.58 -16.51
CA TYR A 56 12.93 -39.05 -15.34
C TYR A 56 12.06 -37.87 -15.77
N TYR A 57 10.82 -37.92 -15.29
CA TYR A 57 9.83 -36.88 -15.51
C TYR A 57 9.77 -36.02 -14.26
N PHE A 58 10.29 -34.80 -14.36
CA PHE A 58 9.95 -33.76 -13.41
C PHE A 58 8.63 -33.16 -13.86
N SER A 59 7.54 -33.50 -13.15
CA SER A 59 6.24 -32.90 -13.41
C SER A 59 6.31 -31.39 -13.17
N ALA A 60 5.65 -30.61 -14.04
CA ALA A 60 5.53 -29.17 -13.84
C ALA A 60 4.93 -28.82 -12.46
N GLU A 61 4.13 -29.73 -11.87
CA GLU A 61 3.61 -29.61 -10.50
C GLU A 61 4.74 -29.54 -9.45
N TYR A 62 5.80 -30.34 -9.56
CA TYR A 62 6.94 -30.29 -8.62
C TYR A 62 7.74 -28.97 -8.71
N LEU A 63 7.79 -28.37 -9.90
CA LEU A 63 8.44 -27.08 -10.14
C LEU A 63 7.55 -25.89 -9.73
N ALA A 64 6.24 -26.09 -9.66
CA ALA A 64 5.25 -25.04 -9.47
C ALA A 64 4.72 -24.93 -8.03
N TRP A 65 4.77 -26.00 -7.22
CA TRP A 65 3.93 -26.10 -6.00
C TRP A 65 4.56 -25.60 -4.69
N ARG A 66 5.87 -25.36 -4.60
CA ARG A 66 6.49 -24.96 -3.32
C ARG A 66 7.12 -23.57 -3.38
N VAL A 67 6.28 -22.57 -3.08
CA VAL A 67 6.59 -21.21 -2.59
C VAL A 67 7.87 -20.58 -3.16
N ILE A 68 7.70 -19.85 -4.27
CA ILE A 68 8.77 -19.21 -5.05
C ILE A 68 9.35 -17.94 -4.37
N TYR A 69 8.68 -17.40 -3.35
CA TYR A 69 9.10 -16.17 -2.67
C TYR A 69 10.03 -16.50 -1.52
N LYS A 70 11.36 -16.31 -1.68
CA LYS A 70 12.44 -16.48 -0.66
C LYS A 70 11.98 -17.22 0.60
N SER A 71 11.46 -18.43 0.44
CA SER A 71 11.06 -19.23 1.59
C SER A 71 12.32 -19.96 2.00
N ASN A 72 12.56 -20.09 3.31
CA ASN A 72 13.65 -20.90 3.82
C ASN A 72 13.43 -22.40 3.55
N VAL A 73 12.55 -22.76 2.60
CA VAL A 73 12.28 -24.13 2.19
C VAL A 73 13.50 -24.62 1.43
N VAL A 74 14.30 -25.42 2.13
CA VAL A 74 15.40 -26.19 1.56
C VAL A 74 14.81 -27.13 0.51
N PRO A 75 15.21 -27.05 -0.77
CA PRO A 75 14.71 -27.96 -1.79
C PRO A 75 15.06 -29.39 -1.37
N GLN A 76 14.03 -30.25 -1.25
CA GLN A 76 14.25 -31.61 -0.77
C GLN A 76 15.00 -32.42 -1.82
N PRO A 77 16.16 -33.02 -1.46
CA PRO A 77 16.89 -33.89 -2.36
C PRO A 77 16.11 -35.18 -2.61
N GLU A 78 15.93 -35.55 -3.87
CA GLU A 78 15.32 -36.82 -4.24
C GLU A 78 16.42 -37.80 -4.69
N THR A 79 16.44 -39.00 -4.11
CA THR A 79 17.48 -40.01 -4.40
C THR A 79 16.92 -41.09 -5.31
N HIS A 80 17.54 -41.25 -6.46
CA HIS A 80 17.19 -42.21 -7.48
C HIS A 80 18.15 -43.39 -7.47
N LYS A 81 17.65 -44.58 -7.83
CA LYS A 81 18.44 -45.80 -7.97
C LYS A 81 18.29 -46.31 -9.39
N LEU A 82 19.42 -46.56 -10.04
CA LEU A 82 19.49 -47.23 -11.33
C LEU A 82 20.28 -48.53 -11.18
N THR A 83 19.65 -49.66 -11.50
CA THR A 83 20.33 -50.95 -11.55
C THR A 83 20.90 -51.15 -12.95
N ILE A 84 22.21 -51.39 -13.02
CA ILE A 84 22.98 -51.59 -14.24
C ILE A 84 23.52 -53.02 -14.21
N ALA A 85 23.35 -53.75 -15.31
CA ALA A 85 23.86 -55.12 -15.49
C ALA A 85 23.48 -56.10 -14.34
N GLY A 86 22.31 -55.90 -13.73
CA GLY A 86 21.74 -56.79 -12.69
C GLY A 86 22.42 -56.75 -11.32
N ASN A 87 23.64 -56.20 -11.19
CA ASN A 87 24.42 -56.23 -9.94
C ASN A 87 25.02 -54.88 -9.51
N LEU A 88 25.03 -53.87 -10.39
CA LEU A 88 25.59 -52.55 -10.08
C LEU A 88 24.46 -51.56 -9.83
N ILE A 89 24.35 -51.05 -8.60
CA ILE A 89 23.34 -50.03 -8.26
C ILE A 89 24.01 -48.66 -8.25
N VAL A 90 23.66 -47.81 -9.21
CA VAL A 90 24.03 -46.39 -9.20
C VAL A 90 22.99 -45.62 -8.41
N ARG A 91 23.44 -44.90 -7.38
CA ARG A 91 22.61 -43.96 -6.63
C ARG A 91 23.02 -42.55 -7.03
N TYR A 92 22.05 -41.70 -7.33
CA TYR A 92 22.30 -40.29 -7.55
C TYR A 92 21.15 -39.46 -6.98
N THR A 93 21.47 -38.23 -6.61
CA THR A 93 20.53 -37.33 -5.93
C THR A 93 20.30 -36.11 -6.81
N THR A 94 19.03 -35.79 -7.05
CA THR A 94 18.61 -34.60 -7.79
C THR A 94 18.06 -33.57 -6.83
N VAL A 95 18.50 -32.32 -6.98
CA VAL A 95 17.97 -31.17 -6.25
C VAL A 95 17.45 -30.18 -7.28
N VAL A 96 16.15 -29.93 -7.26
CA VAL A 96 15.51 -28.98 -8.17
C VAL A 96 15.41 -27.63 -7.49
N HIS A 97 16.05 -26.62 -8.06
CA HIS A 97 15.90 -25.23 -7.64
C HIS A 97 14.84 -24.56 -8.52
N PRO A 98 13.76 -24.01 -7.95
CA PRO A 98 12.80 -23.24 -8.74
C PRO A 98 13.50 -22.02 -9.38
N PRO A 99 13.11 -21.62 -10.59
CA PRO A 99 13.65 -20.41 -11.21
C PRO A 99 13.33 -19.20 -10.32
N GLN A 100 14.35 -18.49 -9.85
CA GLN A 100 14.16 -17.20 -9.19
C GLN A 100 13.84 -16.17 -10.27
N PRO A 101 12.69 -15.48 -10.20
CA PRO A 101 12.43 -14.38 -11.10
C PRO A 101 13.40 -13.23 -10.81
N ASP A 102 13.74 -12.42 -11.82
CA ASP A 102 14.55 -11.21 -11.62
C ASP A 102 13.76 -10.13 -10.83
N GLU A 103 12.44 -10.14 -10.99
CA GLU A 103 11.49 -9.21 -10.37
C GLU A 103 10.23 -9.95 -9.92
N TYR A 104 9.73 -9.63 -8.73
CA TYR A 104 8.39 -10.01 -8.32
C TYR A 104 7.39 -8.97 -8.83
N ILE A 105 6.32 -9.44 -9.47
CA ILE A 105 5.23 -8.61 -9.97
C ILE A 105 3.94 -9.21 -9.42
N PHE A 106 3.22 -8.43 -8.62
CA PHE A 106 1.91 -8.79 -8.10
C PHE A 106 0.86 -7.87 -8.69
N THR A 107 -0.19 -8.46 -9.25
CA THR A 107 -1.34 -7.74 -9.79
C THR A 107 -2.53 -7.96 -8.89
N LEU A 108 -3.12 -6.88 -8.41
CA LEU A 108 -4.32 -6.90 -7.60
C LEU A 108 -5.55 -7.27 -8.44
N MET A 109 -6.34 -8.21 -7.92
CA MET A 109 -7.70 -8.50 -8.38
C MET A 109 -8.67 -7.93 -7.34
N PRO A 110 -9.15 -6.68 -7.52
CA PRO A 110 -9.96 -6.03 -6.51
C PRO A 110 -11.34 -6.68 -6.44
N ASN A 111 -11.71 -7.16 -5.25
CA ASN A 111 -13.11 -7.31 -4.88
C ASN A 111 -13.69 -5.94 -4.51
N GLY A 112 -14.82 -5.55 -5.11
CA GLY A 112 -15.49 -4.28 -4.81
C GLY A 112 -16.38 -4.32 -3.58
N ASP A 113 -16.66 -5.52 -3.06
CA ASP A 113 -17.65 -5.72 -2.00
C ASP A 113 -17.02 -5.57 -0.62
N PHE A 114 -17.51 -4.56 0.12
CA PHE A 114 -17.20 -4.36 1.53
C PHE A 114 -18.33 -4.93 2.37
N SER A 115 -18.01 -5.96 3.16
CA SER A 115 -18.95 -6.61 4.06
C SER A 115 -18.99 -5.85 5.38
N PRO A 116 -20.18 -5.42 5.86
CA PRO A 116 -20.29 -4.80 7.18
C PRO A 116 -20.05 -5.86 8.27
N VAL A 117 -19.30 -5.48 9.29
CA VAL A 117 -18.96 -6.34 10.43
C VAL A 117 -19.18 -5.54 11.72
N ARG A 118 -19.84 -6.17 12.69
CA ARG A 118 -20.22 -5.50 13.96
C ARG A 118 -19.07 -5.41 14.95
N ASP A 119 -18.13 -6.34 14.91
CA ASP A 119 -16.99 -6.40 15.82
C ASP A 119 -15.68 -6.38 15.05
N ALA A 120 -14.96 -5.27 15.13
CA ALA A 120 -13.63 -5.08 14.57
C ALA A 120 -12.62 -6.15 15.03
N ALA A 121 -12.71 -6.58 16.29
CA ALA A 121 -11.80 -7.56 16.86
C ALA A 121 -12.01 -8.95 16.26
N SER A 122 -13.20 -9.25 15.74
CA SER A 122 -13.48 -10.52 15.05
C SER A 122 -12.81 -10.64 13.67
N ILE A 123 -12.35 -9.53 13.11
CA ILE A 123 -11.77 -9.44 11.75
C ILE A 123 -10.25 -9.64 11.77
N LEU A 124 -9.59 -9.00 12.74
CA LEU A 124 -8.14 -8.91 12.81
C LEU A 124 -7.56 -10.22 13.35
N SER A 125 -6.42 -10.67 12.81
CA SER A 125 -5.79 -11.90 13.31
C SER A 125 -5.23 -11.74 14.73
N SER A 126 -4.82 -10.51 15.08
CA SER A 126 -4.22 -10.19 16.38
C SER A 126 -4.73 -8.85 16.93
N PRO A 127 -6.02 -8.73 17.30
CA PRO A 127 -6.66 -7.45 17.64
C PRO A 127 -5.93 -6.65 18.73
N ALA A 128 -5.39 -7.36 19.74
CA ALA A 128 -4.67 -6.74 20.86
C ALA A 128 -3.33 -6.09 20.47
N LEU A 129 -2.77 -6.40 19.29
CA LEU A 129 -1.58 -5.72 18.77
C LEU A 129 -1.91 -4.40 18.07
N PHE A 130 -3.18 -4.19 17.74
CA PHE A 130 -3.64 -3.12 16.85
C PHE A 130 -4.53 -2.11 17.57
N LEU A 131 -5.40 -2.61 18.44
CA LEU A 131 -6.44 -1.84 19.11
C LEU A 131 -6.06 -1.59 20.56
N SER A 132 -6.31 -0.37 21.04
CA SER A 132 -6.19 -0.08 22.46
C SER A 132 -7.19 -0.92 23.28
N PRO A 133 -6.93 -1.17 24.57
CA PRO A 133 -7.89 -1.88 25.43
C PRO A 133 -9.30 -1.29 25.38
N CYS A 134 -9.40 0.05 25.29
CA CYS A 134 -10.69 0.74 25.16
C CYS A 134 -11.37 0.44 23.81
N SER A 135 -10.61 0.35 22.72
CA SER A 135 -11.13 0.06 21.38
C SER A 135 -11.59 -1.38 21.24
N LEU A 136 -10.91 -2.33 21.90
CA LEU A 136 -11.33 -3.74 21.96
C LEU A 136 -12.68 -3.93 22.66
N ASN A 137 -12.99 -3.07 23.64
CA ASN A 137 -14.27 -3.12 24.35
C ASN A 137 -15.42 -2.44 23.57
N GLN A 138 -15.15 -1.79 22.44
CA GLN A 138 -16.16 -1.18 21.57
C GLN A 138 -16.72 -2.21 20.58
N THR A 139 -17.44 -3.20 21.10
CA THR A 139 -18.04 -4.35 20.39
C THR A 139 -19.15 -4.00 19.39
N LEU A 140 -19.45 -2.72 19.20
CA LEU A 140 -20.49 -2.21 18.30
C LEU A 140 -19.95 -1.23 17.25
N ALA A 141 -18.64 -1.00 17.20
CA ALA A 141 -18.07 -0.04 16.26
C ALA A 141 -18.28 -0.50 14.82
N SER A 142 -19.01 0.29 14.03
CA SER A 142 -19.30 -0.06 12.64
C SER A 142 -18.01 -0.20 11.86
N SER A 143 -17.77 -1.41 11.35
CA SER A 143 -16.57 -1.76 10.60
C SER A 143 -16.96 -2.41 9.27
N GLU A 144 -16.12 -2.26 8.27
CA GLU A 144 -16.28 -2.91 6.97
C GLU A 144 -15.00 -3.66 6.63
N MET A 145 -15.16 -4.81 5.98
CA MET A 145 -14.05 -5.67 5.56
C MET A 145 -14.20 -6.09 4.11
N SER A 146 -13.08 -6.17 3.41
CA SER A 146 -12.97 -6.76 2.08
C SER A 146 -11.74 -7.68 1.99
N LEU A 147 -11.81 -8.64 1.06
CA LEU A 147 -10.71 -9.55 0.73
C LEU A 147 -10.36 -9.39 -0.75
N HIS A 148 -9.08 -9.17 -1.05
CA HIS A 148 -8.58 -8.98 -2.40
C HIS A 148 -7.45 -9.95 -2.69
N ARG A 149 -7.47 -10.54 -3.88
CA ARG A 149 -6.45 -11.50 -4.29
C ARG A 149 -5.33 -10.79 -5.03
N LEU A 150 -4.09 -11.19 -4.77
CA LEU A 150 -2.92 -10.77 -5.53
C LEU A 150 -2.43 -11.96 -6.33
N VAL A 151 -2.39 -11.79 -7.65
CA VAL A 151 -1.84 -12.78 -8.56
C VAL A 151 -0.42 -12.43 -8.95
N ASP A 152 0.44 -13.44 -9.05
CA ASP A 152 1.81 -13.27 -9.54
C ASP A 152 1.87 -13.12 -11.08
N CYS A 153 3.09 -12.97 -11.62
CA CYS A 153 3.31 -12.85 -13.06
C CYS A 153 2.89 -14.08 -13.88
N TRP A 154 2.58 -15.20 -13.23
CA TRP A 154 2.05 -16.41 -13.85
C TRP A 154 0.53 -16.53 -13.69
N GLY A 155 -0.13 -15.51 -13.13
CA GLY A 155 -1.57 -15.50 -12.89
C GLY A 155 -2.02 -16.38 -11.72
N ARG A 156 -1.09 -16.81 -10.86
CA ARG A 156 -1.41 -17.65 -9.70
C ARG A 156 -1.65 -16.76 -8.48
N GLU A 157 -2.63 -17.12 -7.68
CA GLU A 157 -2.89 -16.46 -6.40
C GLU A 157 -1.70 -16.67 -5.45
N ALA A 158 -1.04 -15.58 -5.09
CA ALA A 158 0.16 -15.58 -4.27
C ALA A 158 -0.14 -15.14 -2.84
N PHE A 159 -0.98 -14.12 -2.70
CA PHE A 159 -1.38 -13.53 -1.44
C PHE A 159 -2.84 -13.09 -1.48
N THR A 160 -3.45 -13.02 -0.31
CA THR A 160 -4.75 -12.41 -0.10
C THR A 160 -4.60 -11.24 0.86
N CYS A 161 -5.10 -10.08 0.47
CA CYS A 161 -5.11 -8.89 1.32
C CYS A 161 -6.49 -8.67 1.92
N ARG A 162 -6.57 -8.70 3.24
CA ARG A 162 -7.74 -8.27 4.00
C ARG A 162 -7.61 -6.80 4.31
N VAL A 163 -8.59 -5.99 3.91
CA VAL A 163 -8.67 -4.57 4.25
C VAL A 163 -9.84 -4.41 5.22
N MET A 164 -9.60 -3.73 6.32
CA MET A 164 -10.62 -3.40 7.31
C MET A 164 -10.61 -1.91 7.58
N LEU A 165 -11.81 -1.33 7.62
CA LEU A 165 -12.02 0.09 7.84
C LEU A 165 -13.06 0.31 8.93
N SER A 166 -12.74 1.19 9.87
CA SER A 166 -13.71 1.68 10.85
C SER A 166 -13.57 3.18 11.04
N ALA A 167 -14.64 3.93 10.78
CA ALA A 167 -14.68 5.37 11.01
C ALA A 167 -14.78 5.68 12.51
N GLU A 168 -15.44 4.80 13.28
CA GLU A 168 -15.70 4.99 14.71
C GLU A 168 -14.46 4.70 15.56
N LEU A 169 -13.74 3.62 15.26
CA LEU A 169 -12.39 3.38 15.81
C LEU A 169 -11.33 4.26 15.15
N LEU A 170 -11.74 4.93 14.07
CA LEU A 170 -10.90 5.65 13.15
C LEU A 170 -9.73 4.77 12.61
N PHE A 171 -9.92 3.47 12.52
CA PHE A 171 -8.87 2.47 12.36
C PHE A 171 -8.97 1.79 11.00
N PRO A 172 -8.13 2.15 10.02
CA PRO A 172 -7.91 1.37 8.82
C PRO A 172 -6.73 0.41 9.03
N SER A 173 -6.89 -0.81 8.54
CA SER A 173 -5.86 -1.85 8.59
C SER A 173 -5.86 -2.73 7.35
N VAL A 174 -4.72 -3.34 7.10
CA VAL A 174 -4.44 -4.24 5.99
C VAL A 174 -3.67 -5.43 6.54
N GLU A 175 -4.12 -6.64 6.23
CA GLU A 175 -3.42 -7.87 6.56
C GLU A 175 -3.13 -8.63 5.27
N VAL A 176 -1.84 -8.91 5.04
CA VAL A 176 -1.35 -9.70 3.90
C VAL A 176 -1.26 -11.15 4.36
N MET A 177 -2.03 -12.01 3.74
CA MET A 177 -2.12 -13.44 4.04
C MET A 177 -1.44 -14.25 2.94
N ASN A 178 -0.74 -15.31 3.33
CA ASN A 178 -0.15 -16.26 2.38
C ASN A 178 -1.23 -17.24 1.84
N HIS A 179 -0.82 -18.16 0.98
CA HIS A 179 -1.68 -19.20 0.39
C HIS A 179 -2.32 -20.21 1.38
N VAL A 180 -1.93 -20.18 2.66
CA VAL A 180 -2.55 -20.97 3.74
C VAL A 180 -3.33 -20.09 4.72
N ASP A 181 -3.70 -18.88 4.30
CA ASP A 181 -4.46 -17.88 5.06
C ASP A 181 -3.80 -17.41 6.36
N GLU A 182 -2.48 -17.62 6.51
CA GLU A 182 -1.71 -17.06 7.63
C GLU A 182 -1.32 -15.61 7.33
N VAL A 183 -1.57 -14.71 8.28
CA VAL A 183 -1.14 -13.32 8.18
C VAL A 183 0.39 -13.24 8.32
N VAL A 184 1.04 -12.83 7.23
CA VAL A 184 2.51 -12.74 7.12
C VAL A 184 3.03 -11.30 7.17
N SER A 185 2.17 -10.31 6.93
CA SER A 185 2.47 -8.89 7.16
C SER A 185 1.20 -8.11 7.43
N THR A 186 1.33 -7.01 8.17
CA THR A 186 0.22 -6.12 8.50
C THR A 186 0.61 -4.67 8.27
N ALA A 187 -0.39 -3.83 7.98
CA ALA A 187 -0.27 -2.39 8.04
C ALA A 187 -1.49 -1.80 8.74
N HIS A 188 -1.29 -0.82 9.61
CA HIS A 188 -2.40 -0.12 10.26
C HIS A 188 -2.03 1.32 10.56
N LEU A 189 -3.06 2.16 10.73
CA LEU A 189 -2.87 3.57 11.01
C LEU A 189 -2.33 3.77 12.43
N LEU A 190 -1.23 4.51 12.52
CA LEU A 190 -0.73 5.07 13.77
C LEU A 190 -1.57 6.27 14.15
N ARG A 191 -1.86 6.39 15.45
CA ARG A 191 -2.77 7.41 15.99
C ARG A 191 -2.22 8.06 17.23
N GLY A 192 -2.59 9.33 17.39
CA GLY A 192 -2.29 10.10 18.59
C GLY A 192 -0.80 10.34 18.74
N ASN A 193 -0.36 10.57 19.96
CA ASN A 193 1.02 10.98 20.25
C ASN A 193 2.03 9.81 20.19
N VAL A 194 1.79 8.80 19.35
CA VAL A 194 2.71 7.66 19.14
C VAL A 194 3.97 8.14 18.41
N LEU A 195 3.81 8.98 17.39
CA LEU A 195 4.93 9.64 16.72
C LEU A 195 5.08 11.06 17.26
N PRO A 196 6.32 11.53 17.49
CA PRO A 196 6.55 12.89 17.92
C PRO A 196 6.25 13.89 16.80
N THR A 197 5.90 15.12 17.16
CA THR A 197 5.91 16.25 16.23
C THR A 197 7.34 16.70 15.97
N LYS A 198 7.54 17.54 14.94
CA LYS A 198 8.87 18.06 14.57
C LYS A 198 9.54 18.84 15.71
N GLU A 199 8.76 19.50 16.54
CA GLU A 199 9.21 20.32 17.67
C GLU A 199 9.64 19.47 18.87
N GLN A 200 9.22 18.19 18.92
CA GLN A 200 9.54 17.27 20.01
C GLN A 200 10.85 16.50 19.78
N VAL A 201 11.54 16.71 18.64
CA VAL A 201 12.77 16.00 18.27
C VAL A 201 13.90 16.99 17.95
N ASP A 202 15.13 16.64 18.35
CA ASP A 202 16.32 17.49 18.15
C ASP A 202 16.69 17.62 16.65
N LYS A 203 16.55 16.52 15.89
CA LYS A 203 16.91 16.46 14.47
C LYS A 203 15.79 15.86 13.63
N PRO A 204 14.73 16.64 13.31
CA PRO A 204 13.54 16.14 12.61
C PRO A 204 13.82 15.53 11.23
N GLN A 205 14.93 15.91 10.59
CA GLN A 205 15.37 15.33 9.32
C GLN A 205 15.91 13.89 9.45
N PHE A 206 16.16 13.40 10.66
CA PHE A 206 16.64 12.03 10.92
C PHE A 206 15.69 11.20 11.78
N CYS A 207 14.72 11.84 12.44
CA CYS A 207 13.72 11.18 13.26
C CYS A 207 12.38 11.07 12.52
N CYS A 208 11.71 9.92 12.62
CA CYS A 208 10.33 9.81 12.18
C CYS A 208 9.45 10.75 13.02
N ASN A 209 8.70 11.63 12.34
CA ASN A 209 7.81 12.61 12.97
C ASN A 209 6.52 12.72 12.15
N LEU A 210 5.46 13.25 12.77
CA LEU A 210 4.14 13.34 12.14
C LEU A 210 3.43 14.66 12.46
N ASP A 211 2.91 15.33 11.44
CA ASP A 211 2.05 16.52 11.56
C ASP A 211 0.58 16.16 11.28
N GLU A 212 -0.06 15.47 12.24
CA GLU A 212 -1.48 15.07 12.12
C GLU A 212 -2.42 16.27 11.95
N ALA A 213 -2.09 17.39 12.60
CA ALA A 213 -2.83 18.65 12.53
C ALA A 213 -2.77 19.25 11.13
N GLY A 214 -1.62 19.20 10.46
CA GLY A 214 -1.47 19.56 9.04
C GLY A 214 -2.05 18.55 8.05
N GLY A 215 -2.73 17.51 8.54
CA GLY A 215 -3.40 16.51 7.71
C GLY A 215 -2.52 15.37 7.25
N GLU A 216 -1.38 15.14 7.91
CA GLU A 216 -0.58 13.93 7.70
C GLU A 216 -1.23 12.74 8.38
N ARG A 217 -1.05 11.56 7.79
CA ARG A 217 -1.48 10.27 8.31
C ARG A 217 -0.35 9.27 8.13
N ALA A 218 -0.16 8.37 9.09
CA ALA A 218 0.95 7.42 9.09
C ALA A 218 0.46 5.99 9.23
N MET A 219 0.90 5.09 8.36
CA MET A 219 0.67 3.65 8.44
C MET A 219 1.94 2.96 8.93
N LEU A 220 1.87 2.22 10.02
CA LEU A 220 2.94 1.32 10.45
C LEU A 220 2.83 0.00 9.70
N ILE A 221 3.92 -0.44 9.09
CA ILE A 221 4.04 -1.70 8.36
C ILE A 221 4.89 -2.67 9.17
N ARG A 222 4.40 -3.88 9.36
CA ARG A 222 5.03 -4.94 10.16
C ARG A 222 5.09 -6.24 9.39
N GLY A 223 6.20 -6.96 9.53
CA GLY A 223 6.30 -8.38 9.23
C GLY A 223 6.55 -9.14 10.53
N CYS A 224 7.66 -9.87 10.61
CA CYS A 224 8.13 -10.45 11.87
C CYS A 224 8.59 -9.40 12.91
N LYS A 225 8.88 -8.18 12.43
CA LYS A 225 9.24 -6.99 13.21
C LYS A 225 8.65 -5.76 12.53
N ASP A 226 8.77 -4.61 13.19
CA ASP A 226 8.40 -3.33 12.60
C ASP A 226 9.33 -3.05 11.42
N TRP A 227 8.76 -2.81 10.25
CA TRP A 227 9.51 -2.75 9.00
C TRP A 227 9.68 -1.31 8.50
N GLY A 228 8.61 -0.51 8.58
CA GLY A 228 8.67 0.89 8.22
C GLY A 228 7.37 1.64 8.48
N ILE A 229 7.43 2.95 8.36
CA ILE A 229 6.30 3.86 8.53
C ILE A 229 6.11 4.60 7.21
N CYS A 230 4.90 4.48 6.64
CA CYS A 230 4.50 5.20 5.43
C CYS A 230 3.65 6.41 5.84
N ILE A 231 4.09 7.62 5.52
CA ILE A 231 3.39 8.86 5.86
C ILE A 231 2.84 9.48 4.58
N GLY A 232 1.56 9.85 4.61
CA GLY A 232 0.87 10.48 3.50
C GLY A 232 0.36 11.88 3.85
N LYS A 233 0.47 12.80 2.89
CA LYS A 233 -0.13 14.15 2.96
C LYS A 233 -0.66 14.55 1.60
N TRP A 234 -1.85 15.15 1.55
CA TRP A 234 -2.33 15.74 0.30
C TRP A 234 -1.76 17.13 0.08
N LYS A 235 -1.24 17.42 -1.11
CA LYS A 235 -0.66 18.73 -1.46
C LYS A 235 -1.20 19.24 -2.80
N GLY A 236 -1.18 20.56 -3.01
CA GLY A 236 -1.49 21.17 -4.31
C GLY A 236 -2.99 21.21 -4.67
N ALA A 237 -3.90 20.90 -3.74
CA ALA A 237 -5.32 21.06 -3.97
C ALA A 237 -5.72 22.54 -3.95
N VAL A 238 -6.27 23.04 -5.05
CA VAL A 238 -6.71 24.43 -5.21
C VAL A 238 -8.17 24.44 -5.68
N LYS A 239 -9.04 25.15 -4.95
CA LYS A 239 -10.44 25.29 -5.33
C LYS A 239 -10.57 26.16 -6.59
N GLY A 240 -11.46 25.77 -7.51
CA GLY A 240 -11.79 26.60 -8.67
C GLY A 240 -12.51 27.89 -8.28
N VAL A 241 -12.32 28.94 -9.08
CA VAL A 241 -13.01 30.23 -8.91
C VAL A 241 -14.20 30.26 -9.85
N PRO A 242 -15.44 30.47 -9.36
CA PRO A 242 -16.63 30.56 -10.21
C PRO A 242 -16.51 31.68 -11.24
N GLY A 243 -17.14 31.46 -12.39
CA GLY A 243 -17.32 32.50 -13.40
C GLY A 243 -18.41 33.48 -12.99
N VAL A 244 -18.39 34.67 -13.58
CA VAL A 244 -19.47 35.66 -13.40
C VAL A 244 -20.56 35.36 -14.43
N PRO A 245 -21.81 35.07 -14.02
CA PRO A 245 -22.91 34.83 -14.95
C PRO A 245 -23.15 36.02 -15.88
N GLY A 246 -23.57 35.73 -17.12
CA GLY A 246 -23.99 36.77 -18.06
C GLY A 246 -25.36 37.35 -17.70
N ILE A 247 -25.62 38.57 -18.18
CA ILE A 247 -26.93 39.23 -18.05
C ILE A 247 -27.74 38.89 -19.31
N LYS A 248 -28.94 38.30 -19.14
CA LYS A 248 -29.85 38.06 -20.27
C LYS A 248 -30.30 39.39 -20.88
N GLY A 249 -30.38 39.44 -22.21
CA GLY A 249 -30.92 40.59 -22.93
C GLY A 249 -32.44 40.71 -22.79
N SER A 250 -32.96 41.90 -23.04
CA SER A 250 -34.40 42.21 -23.14
C SER A 250 -34.82 42.31 -24.62
N GLU A 251 -36.13 42.46 -24.89
CA GLU A 251 -36.61 42.66 -26.27
C GLU A 251 -35.89 43.86 -26.93
N GLY A 252 -35.29 43.61 -28.10
CA GLY A 252 -34.51 44.59 -28.86
C GLY A 252 -33.07 44.79 -28.42
N SER A 253 -32.59 44.18 -27.32
CA SER A 253 -31.23 44.38 -26.79
C SER A 253 -30.50 43.05 -26.53
N PRO A 254 -29.32 42.79 -27.14
CA PRO A 254 -28.53 41.60 -26.87
C PRO A 254 -28.08 41.51 -25.41
N GLY A 255 -28.06 40.30 -24.86
CA GLY A 255 -27.51 40.05 -23.52
C GLY A 255 -25.99 40.12 -23.47
N VAL A 256 -25.45 40.33 -22.28
CA VAL A 256 -24.00 40.34 -22.02
C VAL A 256 -23.57 38.93 -21.61
N LYS A 257 -22.62 38.34 -22.36
CA LYS A 257 -22.06 37.03 -22.04
C LYS A 257 -21.24 37.11 -20.74
N GLY A 258 -21.41 36.11 -19.88
CA GLY A 258 -20.65 36.00 -18.63
C GLY A 258 -19.18 35.60 -18.85
N THR A 259 -18.39 35.76 -17.80
CA THR A 259 -16.97 35.35 -17.77
C THR A 259 -16.87 33.92 -17.25
N PRO A 260 -16.27 32.98 -17.99
CA PRO A 260 -16.05 31.62 -17.51
C PRO A 260 -15.20 31.58 -16.24
N GLY A 261 -15.50 30.64 -15.34
CA GLY A 261 -14.70 30.41 -14.13
C GLY A 261 -13.38 29.72 -14.40
N VAL A 262 -12.44 29.84 -13.46
CA VAL A 262 -11.16 29.13 -13.47
C VAL A 262 -11.32 27.79 -12.75
N LYS A 263 -10.96 26.69 -13.43
CA LYS A 263 -11.02 25.34 -12.83
C LYS A 263 -9.97 25.19 -11.74
N GLY A 264 -10.33 24.51 -10.66
CA GLY A 264 -9.41 24.18 -9.57
C GLY A 264 -8.45 23.05 -9.93
N GLN A 265 -7.39 22.90 -9.13
CA GLN A 265 -6.44 21.79 -9.21
C GLN A 265 -6.74 20.74 -8.13
N PRO A 266 -6.79 19.45 -8.48
CA PRO A 266 -7.10 18.39 -7.52
C PRO A 266 -6.02 18.19 -6.46
N GLY A 267 -4.79 18.61 -6.75
CA GLY A 267 -3.64 18.22 -5.95
C GLY A 267 -3.35 16.73 -6.07
N ASP A 268 -2.44 16.28 -5.23
CA ASP A 268 -1.84 14.97 -5.29
C ASP A 268 -1.44 14.49 -3.90
N LEU A 269 -1.53 13.17 -3.68
CA LEU A 269 -0.92 12.52 -2.53
C LEU A 269 0.61 12.59 -2.62
N CYS A 270 1.25 13.09 -1.57
CA CYS A 270 2.67 12.96 -1.31
C CYS A 270 2.90 11.86 -0.27
N ILE A 271 3.89 11.02 -0.51
CA ILE A 271 4.28 9.93 0.40
C ILE A 271 5.72 10.12 0.84
N GLU A 272 5.97 9.92 2.13
CA GLU A 272 7.29 9.76 2.74
C GLU A 272 7.36 8.37 3.38
N PHE A 273 8.53 7.76 3.39
CA PHE A 273 8.72 6.42 3.97
C PHE A 273 9.94 6.43 4.90
N PHE A 274 9.73 6.02 6.15
CA PHE A 274 10.78 5.86 7.14
C PHE A 274 11.06 4.38 7.37
N SER A 275 12.28 3.92 7.11
CA SER A 275 12.66 2.53 7.34
C SER A 275 12.88 2.30 8.83
N LEU A 276 12.28 1.25 9.37
CA LEU A 276 12.57 0.73 10.71
C LEU A 276 13.46 -0.52 10.65
N SER A 277 13.54 -1.16 9.49
CA SER A 277 14.44 -2.28 9.23
C SER A 277 15.85 -1.78 8.87
N GLY A 278 16.87 -2.42 9.46
CA GLY A 278 18.27 -2.04 9.25
C GLY A 278 18.62 -0.68 9.85
N VAL A 279 19.21 0.21 9.03
CA VAL A 279 19.48 1.59 9.43
C VAL A 279 18.17 2.38 9.39
N GLN A 280 17.83 3.02 10.51
CA GLN A 280 16.63 3.84 10.62
C GLN A 280 16.85 5.17 9.90
N GLU A 281 16.15 5.37 8.79
CA GLU A 281 16.31 6.57 7.97
C GLU A 281 15.11 6.79 7.05
N TRP A 282 14.98 8.04 6.59
CA TRP A 282 14.08 8.39 5.52
C TRP A 282 14.56 7.81 4.18
N LYS A 283 13.65 7.12 3.50
CA LYS A 283 13.88 6.57 2.17
C LYS A 283 13.36 7.51 1.11
N ARG A 284 14.01 7.48 -0.06
CA ARG A 284 13.60 8.31 -1.18
C ARG A 284 12.32 7.75 -1.80
N VAL A 285 11.30 8.61 -1.91
CA VAL A 285 10.06 8.32 -2.62
C VAL A 285 9.94 9.24 -3.83
N ARG A 286 9.61 8.69 -4.99
CA ARG A 286 9.29 9.45 -6.21
C ARG A 286 7.89 9.12 -6.66
N LYS A 287 7.14 10.14 -7.10
CA LYS A 287 5.82 10.00 -7.72
C LYS A 287 5.89 10.40 -9.19
N GLN A 288 5.22 9.62 -10.05
CA GLN A 288 5.01 9.95 -11.47
C GLN A 288 3.58 9.54 -11.88
N GLY A 289 2.68 10.52 -11.95
CA GLY A 289 1.25 10.22 -12.09
C GLY A 289 0.79 9.34 -10.93
N GLU A 290 0.13 8.22 -11.22
CA GLU A 290 -0.37 7.29 -10.19
C GLU A 290 0.66 6.25 -9.73
N ASN A 291 1.92 6.39 -10.18
CA ASN A 291 3.01 5.49 -9.84
C ASN A 291 3.86 6.07 -8.71
N PHE A 292 4.15 5.24 -7.72
CA PHE A 292 5.08 5.52 -6.62
C PHE A 292 6.27 4.59 -6.71
N ARG A 293 7.47 5.15 -6.48
CA ARG A 293 8.74 4.39 -6.43
C ARG A 293 9.40 4.68 -5.10
N VAL A 294 9.50 3.66 -4.24
CA VAL A 294 10.09 3.74 -2.91
C VAL A 294 11.43 3.00 -2.93
N SER A 295 12.52 3.74 -2.77
CA SER A 295 13.89 3.18 -2.78
C SER A 295 14.30 2.77 -1.37
N LEU A 296 14.27 1.46 -1.09
CA LEU A 296 14.74 0.88 0.18
C LEU A 296 16.27 0.88 0.25
N SER A 297 16.93 0.66 -0.89
CA SER A 297 18.37 0.82 -1.10
C SER A 297 18.64 1.23 -2.56
N GLU A 298 19.91 1.31 -2.98
CA GLU A 298 20.25 1.65 -4.37
C GLU A 298 19.69 0.65 -5.40
N ARG A 299 19.52 -0.62 -5.01
CA ARG A 299 19.08 -1.70 -5.90
C ARG A 299 17.71 -2.27 -5.54
N GLU A 300 17.18 -1.92 -4.38
CA GLU A 300 15.89 -2.41 -3.89
C GLU A 300 14.86 -1.28 -3.98
N ILE A 301 14.06 -1.32 -5.04
CA ILE A 301 13.05 -0.30 -5.34
C ILE A 301 11.69 -1.00 -5.44
N VAL A 302 10.73 -0.54 -4.63
CA VAL A 302 9.34 -0.97 -4.70
C VAL A 302 8.57 0.00 -5.59
N ASN A 303 7.97 -0.51 -6.66
CA ASN A 303 7.09 0.23 -7.54
C ASN A 303 5.63 -0.12 -7.23
N VAL A 304 4.78 0.90 -7.11
CA VAL A 304 3.36 0.76 -6.82
C VAL A 304 2.59 1.60 -7.82
N ASP A 305 1.79 0.96 -8.66
CA ASP A 305 0.89 1.63 -9.61
C ASP A 305 -0.54 1.58 -9.06
N LEU A 306 -1.04 2.73 -8.59
CA LEU A 306 -2.39 2.79 -8.03
C LEU A 306 -3.48 2.54 -9.07
N ARG A 307 -3.21 2.81 -10.36
CA ARG A 307 -4.16 2.65 -11.46
C ARG A 307 -4.32 1.20 -11.83
N THR A 308 -3.22 0.53 -12.17
CA THR A 308 -3.26 -0.87 -12.62
C THR A 308 -3.36 -1.86 -11.47
N GLY A 309 -3.07 -1.42 -10.23
CA GLY A 309 -3.03 -2.28 -9.06
C GLY A 309 -1.79 -3.18 -9.01
N VAL A 310 -0.74 -2.82 -9.75
CA VAL A 310 0.51 -3.57 -9.80
C VAL A 310 1.47 -3.10 -8.70
N ILE A 311 2.01 -4.06 -7.96
CA ILE A 311 3.11 -3.88 -7.01
C ILE A 311 4.28 -4.72 -7.51
N SER A 312 5.41 -4.09 -7.84
CA SER A 312 6.58 -4.79 -8.36
C SER A 312 7.88 -4.38 -7.68
N PHE A 313 8.81 -5.33 -7.56
CA PHE A 313 10.11 -5.09 -6.96
C PHE A 313 11.12 -6.20 -7.28
N PRO A 314 12.44 -5.89 -7.33
CA PRO A 314 13.48 -6.89 -7.59
C PRO A 314 13.45 -8.06 -6.61
N SER A 315 13.80 -9.26 -7.07
CA SER A 315 13.83 -10.47 -6.22
C SER A 315 14.92 -10.46 -5.13
N ALA A 316 15.82 -9.48 -5.18
CA ALA A 316 16.74 -9.15 -4.10
C ALA A 316 15.99 -8.83 -2.80
N ILE A 317 14.83 -8.18 -2.87
CA ILE A 317 14.01 -7.84 -1.70
C ILE A 317 13.48 -9.12 -1.05
N SER A 318 13.83 -9.35 0.21
CA SER A 318 13.31 -10.45 1.02
C SER A 318 12.00 -10.13 1.73
N ALA A 319 11.72 -8.84 1.95
CA ALA A 319 10.51 -8.34 2.61
C ALA A 319 9.33 -8.28 1.63
N VAL A 320 8.97 -9.43 1.05
CA VAL A 320 7.93 -9.55 0.01
C VAL A 320 6.56 -9.14 0.58
N PRO A 321 6.08 -9.69 1.72
CA PRO A 321 4.78 -9.32 2.27
C PRO A 321 4.71 -7.85 2.72
N GLU A 322 5.79 -7.31 3.30
CA GLU A 322 5.84 -5.92 3.76
C GLU A 322 5.83 -4.94 2.58
N SER A 323 6.44 -5.31 1.45
CA SER A 323 6.38 -4.51 0.22
C SER A 323 4.97 -4.48 -0.39
N ILE A 324 4.20 -5.56 -0.25
CA ILE A 324 2.77 -5.59 -0.62
C ILE A 324 1.97 -4.69 0.33
N ALA A 325 2.21 -4.81 1.64
CA ALA A 325 1.57 -3.98 2.66
C ALA A 325 1.88 -2.48 2.46
N LEU A 326 3.07 -2.13 1.97
CA LEU A 326 3.42 -0.76 1.56
C LEU A 326 2.55 -0.26 0.41
N GLY A 327 2.33 -1.07 -0.63
CA GLY A 327 1.46 -0.68 -1.74
C GLY A 327 0.03 -0.38 -1.30
N PHE A 328 -0.54 -1.23 -0.45
CA PHE A 328 -1.83 -0.98 0.16
C PHE A 328 -1.83 0.22 1.12
N SER A 329 -0.76 0.44 1.88
CA SER A 329 -0.63 1.60 2.76
C SER A 329 -0.71 2.91 1.98
N ILE A 330 -0.05 3.00 0.82
CA ILE A 330 -0.13 4.17 -0.07
C ILE A 330 -1.57 4.38 -0.55
N ALA A 331 -2.27 3.30 -0.92
CA ALA A 331 -3.65 3.36 -1.38
C ALA A 331 -4.64 3.78 -0.28
N VAL A 332 -4.47 3.27 0.94
CA VAL A 332 -5.23 3.70 2.12
C VAL A 332 -4.96 5.17 2.40
N LEU A 333 -3.69 5.60 2.43
CA LEU A 333 -3.32 7.01 2.64
C LEU A 333 -3.89 7.94 1.56
N HIS A 334 -4.04 7.45 0.32
CA HIS A 334 -4.76 8.18 -0.71
C HIS A 334 -6.19 8.50 -0.27
N LEU A 335 -6.94 7.52 0.23
CA LEU A 335 -8.30 7.72 0.72
C LEU A 335 -8.35 8.62 1.97
N LEU A 336 -7.43 8.42 2.92
CA LEU A 336 -7.45 9.14 4.18
C LEU A 336 -7.10 10.62 4.02
N CYS A 337 -6.13 10.92 3.17
CA CYS A 337 -5.59 12.28 3.04
C CYS A 337 -6.32 13.12 1.98
N GLN A 338 -7.06 12.51 1.06
CA GLN A 338 -7.75 13.23 -0.02
C GLN A 338 -8.74 14.27 0.53
N PRO A 339 -8.63 15.55 0.11
CA PRO A 339 -9.50 16.61 0.59
C PRO A 339 -10.89 16.48 -0.01
N ASN A 340 -11.91 16.49 0.85
CA ASN A 340 -13.30 16.58 0.40
C ASN A 340 -13.65 18.04 0.05
N THR A 341 -14.04 18.27 -1.21
CA THR A 341 -14.43 19.60 -1.72
C THR A 341 -15.95 19.81 -1.74
N SER A 342 -16.75 18.81 -1.36
CA SER A 342 -18.20 18.88 -1.38
C SER A 342 -18.73 19.55 -0.11
N THR A 343 -19.39 20.69 -0.29
CA THR A 343 -20.16 21.40 0.76
C THR A 343 -21.54 20.75 1.00
N ARG A 344 -21.87 19.67 0.29
CA ARG A 344 -23.21 19.08 0.20
C ARG A 344 -23.30 17.62 0.66
N MET A 345 -22.21 17.02 1.15
CA MET A 345 -22.26 15.67 1.67
C MET A 345 -22.88 15.68 3.07
N THR A 346 -23.98 14.96 3.23
CA THR A 346 -24.60 14.66 4.53
C THR A 346 -23.94 13.46 5.22
N ASP A 347 -22.97 12.81 4.56
CA ASP A 347 -22.28 11.61 5.04
C ASP A 347 -20.78 11.69 4.69
N HIS A 348 -19.96 12.07 5.68
CA HIS A 348 -18.52 12.25 5.54
C HIS A 348 -17.71 10.95 5.65
N ARG A 349 -18.39 9.81 5.87
CA ARG A 349 -17.75 8.49 6.00
C ARG A 349 -17.45 7.83 4.65
N LYS A 350 -18.01 8.37 3.56
CA LYS A 350 -17.75 7.92 2.19
C LYS A 350 -16.56 8.66 1.58
N PRO A 351 -15.68 7.98 0.83
CA PRO A 351 -14.69 8.62 -0.03
C PRO A 351 -15.34 9.64 -0.97
N SER A 352 -14.58 10.64 -1.40
CA SER A 352 -15.11 11.72 -2.24
C SER A 352 -15.60 11.19 -3.59
N PHE A 353 -16.86 10.80 -3.65
CA PHE A 353 -17.60 10.71 -4.90
C PHE A 353 -17.90 12.15 -5.31
N MET A 354 -17.07 12.74 -6.17
CA MET A 354 -17.44 14.01 -6.82
C MET A 354 -18.58 13.74 -7.81
N ALA A 355 -19.80 13.57 -7.29
CA ALA A 355 -21.00 13.43 -8.10
C ALA A 355 -21.11 14.61 -9.05
N SER A 356 -21.18 14.31 -10.33
CA SER A 356 -21.57 15.25 -11.38
C SER A 356 -23.03 15.67 -11.16
N SER A 357 -23.30 16.60 -10.25
CA SER A 357 -24.58 17.33 -10.26
C SER A 357 -24.42 18.73 -9.66
N SER A 358 -24.95 19.72 -10.38
CA SER A 358 -24.95 21.17 -10.09
C SER A 358 -23.62 21.93 -10.27
N GLN A 359 -23.35 22.22 -11.55
CA GLN A 359 -22.75 23.42 -12.17
C GLN A 359 -21.80 24.43 -11.48
N ASN A 360 -21.53 24.48 -10.17
CA ASN A 360 -20.86 25.68 -9.61
C ASN A 360 -19.47 25.52 -8.96
N TYR A 361 -18.93 24.31 -8.76
CA TYR A 361 -17.56 24.16 -8.22
C TYR A 361 -16.91 22.89 -8.76
N LYS A 362 -16.07 22.98 -9.80
CA LYS A 362 -15.35 21.81 -10.33
C LYS A 362 -13.84 22.03 -10.30
N THR A 363 -13.23 21.52 -9.24
CA THR A 363 -11.86 20.98 -9.29
C THR A 363 -11.84 19.84 -10.33
N ARG A 364 -10.72 19.62 -11.04
CA ARG A 364 -10.62 18.46 -11.94
C ARG A 364 -10.89 17.18 -11.13
N ARG A 365 -11.81 16.32 -11.59
CA ARG A 365 -12.17 15.08 -10.90
C ARG A 365 -10.97 14.14 -10.88
N ILE A 366 -10.66 13.59 -9.70
CA ILE A 366 -9.77 12.43 -9.57
C ILE A 366 -10.65 11.21 -9.80
N CYS A 367 -10.35 10.42 -10.84
CA CYS A 367 -11.12 9.22 -11.15
C CYS A 367 -10.64 8.08 -10.24
N CYS A 368 -10.92 8.18 -8.94
CA CYS A 368 -10.54 7.15 -7.96
C CYS A 368 -11.17 5.79 -8.28
N GLU A 369 -12.30 5.77 -8.99
CA GLU A 369 -12.91 4.55 -9.50
C GLU A 369 -12.01 3.78 -10.49
N ASP A 370 -11.06 4.46 -11.15
CA ASP A 370 -10.12 3.86 -12.10
C ASP A 370 -8.82 3.41 -11.40
N LEU A 371 -8.70 3.63 -10.09
CA LEU A 371 -7.50 3.31 -9.31
C LEU A 371 -7.71 2.00 -8.57
N MET A 372 -7.33 0.87 -9.19
CA MET A 372 -7.59 -0.48 -8.66
C MET A 372 -7.15 -0.69 -7.22
N LEU A 373 -5.98 -0.18 -6.84
CA LEU A 373 -5.48 -0.27 -5.46
C LEU A 373 -6.29 0.59 -4.49
N VAL A 374 -6.76 1.76 -4.93
CA VAL A 374 -7.60 2.66 -4.11
C VAL A 374 -9.01 2.08 -3.96
N VAL A 375 -9.52 1.43 -5.01
CA VAL A 375 -10.77 0.66 -4.94
C VAL A 375 -10.68 -0.43 -3.88
N ALA A 376 -9.62 -1.25 -3.92
CA ALA A 376 -9.39 -2.28 -2.91
C ALA A 376 -9.13 -1.69 -1.51
N ALA A 377 -8.50 -0.52 -1.41
CA ALA A 377 -8.25 0.10 -0.12
C ALA A 377 -9.52 0.62 0.58
N GLY A 378 -10.67 0.68 -0.09
CA GLY A 378 -11.89 1.19 0.52
C GLY A 378 -12.67 2.24 -0.24
N PHE A 379 -12.44 2.47 -1.54
CA PHE A 379 -13.11 3.57 -2.24
C PHE A 379 -14.66 3.50 -2.15
N TYR A 380 -15.23 2.30 -2.11
CA TYR A 380 -16.67 2.10 -1.98
C TYR A 380 -17.15 1.86 -0.54
N ALA A 381 -16.23 1.87 0.43
CA ALA A 381 -16.56 1.72 1.83
C ALA A 381 -17.29 2.96 2.36
N THR A 382 -18.15 2.74 3.35
CA THR A 382 -18.93 3.73 4.07
C THR A 382 -18.39 4.03 5.46
N THR A 383 -17.26 3.43 5.87
CA THR A 383 -16.62 3.65 7.17
C THR A 383 -15.18 4.18 7.05
N VAL A 384 -14.88 5.03 6.06
CA VAL A 384 -13.51 5.54 5.85
C VAL A 384 -13.18 6.70 6.81
N PRO A 385 -12.15 6.58 7.66
CA PRO A 385 -11.76 7.62 8.63
C PRO A 385 -10.90 8.72 8.00
N SER A 386 -11.41 9.36 6.95
CA SER A 386 -10.70 10.40 6.22
C SER A 386 -10.44 11.67 7.06
N ASN A 387 -9.51 12.50 6.62
CA ASN A 387 -9.28 13.83 7.18
C ASN A 387 -10.54 14.69 7.18
N ALA A 388 -11.40 14.51 6.18
CA ALA A 388 -12.68 15.19 6.11
C ALA A 388 -13.67 14.67 7.17
N TYR A 389 -13.76 13.35 7.37
CA TYR A 389 -14.55 12.76 8.44
C TYR A 389 -14.13 13.31 9.81
N ILE A 390 -12.82 13.28 10.10
CA ILE A 390 -12.26 13.77 11.37
C ILE A 390 -12.58 15.26 11.58
N LYS A 391 -12.49 16.08 10.53
CA LYS A 391 -12.78 17.51 10.63
C LYS A 391 -14.27 17.78 10.92
N HIS A 392 -15.17 17.09 10.22
CA HIS A 392 -16.60 17.38 10.28
C HIS A 392 -17.30 16.74 11.48
N GLU A 393 -16.99 15.48 11.79
CA GLU A 393 -17.70 14.72 12.83
C GLU A 393 -17.08 14.88 14.22
N LEU A 394 -15.76 15.10 14.28
CA LEU A 394 -15.03 15.17 15.55
C LEU A 394 -14.57 16.60 15.90
N GLY A 395 -14.80 17.58 15.02
CA GLY A 395 -14.45 18.98 15.26
C GLY A 395 -12.94 19.28 15.37
N TYR A 396 -12.06 18.32 15.06
CA TYR A 396 -10.62 18.54 15.09
C TYR A 396 -10.16 19.36 13.89
N ALA A 397 -9.32 20.37 14.13
CA ALA A 397 -8.74 21.21 13.08
C ALA A 397 -7.74 20.41 12.22
N CYS A 398 -8.21 19.80 11.14
CA CYS A 398 -7.35 19.20 10.12
C CYS A 398 -7.03 20.25 9.03
N GLY A 399 -5.79 20.75 9.01
CA GLY A 399 -5.27 21.77 8.10
C GLY A 399 -5.05 21.32 6.65
N GLY A 400 -5.22 20.02 6.35
CA GLY A 400 -5.05 19.47 4.99
C GLY A 400 -6.26 19.68 4.06
N CYS A 401 -7.39 20.14 4.58
CA CYS A 401 -8.57 20.45 3.76
C CYS A 401 -8.43 21.89 3.24
N GLY A 402 -8.06 22.06 1.97
CA GLY A 402 -7.86 23.35 1.29
C GLY A 402 -9.06 24.29 1.32
N GLY A 403 -9.29 24.93 2.46
CA GLY A 403 -10.45 25.76 2.73
C GLY A 403 -10.26 26.58 4.00
N CYS A 404 -9.30 27.52 3.95
CA CYS A 404 -9.34 28.83 4.61
C CYS A 404 -8.46 29.79 3.79
N GLY A 405 -8.95 30.17 2.61
CA GLY A 405 -8.54 31.45 2.04
C GLY A 405 -9.23 32.53 2.86
N GLY A 406 -8.48 33.17 3.76
CA GLY A 406 -8.93 34.39 4.45
C GLY A 406 -9.20 34.29 5.96
N CYS A 407 -8.32 33.66 6.75
CA CYS A 407 -8.12 34.05 8.14
C CYS A 407 -6.64 33.88 8.48
N GLY A 408 -5.86 34.95 8.38
CA GLY A 408 -4.59 35.03 9.11
C GLY A 408 -4.89 35.00 10.61
N GLY A 409 -4.15 34.19 11.36
CA GLY A 409 -4.01 34.29 12.80
C GLY A 409 -5.26 34.09 13.66
N CYS A 410 -5.55 32.85 14.03
CA CYS A 410 -6.18 32.56 15.32
C CYS A 410 -5.47 31.33 15.92
N ARG A 411 -4.32 31.58 16.55
CA ARG A 411 -3.80 30.67 17.57
C ARG A 411 -4.74 30.76 18.77
N GLY A 412 -5.23 29.61 19.23
CA GLY A 412 -5.71 29.36 20.59
C GLY A 412 -6.68 30.36 21.22
N CYS A 413 -7.98 30.04 21.19
CA CYS A 413 -8.89 30.47 22.26
C CYS A 413 -9.21 29.26 23.14
N GLY A 414 -8.23 28.91 23.99
CA GLY A 414 -8.54 28.27 25.25
C GLY A 414 -8.99 29.35 26.23
N GLY A 415 -10.09 29.09 26.95
CA GLY A 415 -10.47 29.78 28.18
C GLY A 415 -10.64 31.31 28.09
N CYS A 416 -11.88 31.77 27.88
CA CYS A 416 -12.26 33.11 28.35
C CYS A 416 -12.39 33.09 29.88
N GLY A 417 -11.25 33.11 30.56
CA GLY A 417 -11.11 33.58 31.93
C GLY A 417 -10.32 34.89 31.89
N SER A 418 -10.95 35.96 32.37
CA SER A 418 -10.38 37.17 32.97
C SER A 418 -9.03 37.70 32.46
N CYS A 419 -9.05 38.90 31.87
CA CYS A 419 -8.06 40.01 31.89
C CYS A 419 -8.41 40.94 30.70
N GLY A 420 -8.62 42.25 30.79
CA GLY A 420 -8.01 43.22 31.68
C GLY A 420 -6.95 44.02 30.92
N GLY A 421 -7.36 45.11 30.25
CA GLY A 421 -6.52 46.28 29.94
C GLY A 421 -5.50 46.19 28.78
N CYS A 422 -5.27 47.38 28.18
CA CYS A 422 -4.29 47.74 27.13
C CYS A 422 -4.75 47.43 25.70
N GLY A 423 -4.86 48.37 24.76
CA GLY A 423 -4.35 49.73 24.68
C GLY A 423 -4.05 50.02 23.21
N SER A 424 -4.74 51.01 22.66
CA SER A 424 -4.51 51.78 21.42
C SER A 424 -3.47 51.32 20.39
N CYS A 425 -3.96 51.04 19.18
CA CYS A 425 -3.44 51.51 17.88
C CYS A 425 -4.54 51.21 16.85
N GLY A 426 -5.08 52.12 16.05
CA GLY A 426 -4.61 53.40 15.55
C GLY A 426 -4.81 53.38 14.03
N GLY A 427 -5.88 54.03 13.56
CA GLY A 427 -6.07 54.38 12.13
C GLY A 427 -7.07 53.52 11.36
N CYS A 428 -8.29 54.05 11.21
CA CYS A 428 -9.03 54.04 9.95
C CYS A 428 -9.97 55.25 9.95
N ASP A 429 -9.57 56.27 9.20
CA ASP A 429 -10.36 57.45 8.88
C ASP A 429 -11.65 57.09 8.13
N GLY A 430 -12.71 57.83 8.46
CA GLY A 430 -13.67 58.38 7.50
C GLY A 430 -14.60 57.40 6.78
N CYS A 431 -15.85 57.32 7.26
CA CYS A 431 -17.06 57.77 6.56
C CYS A 431 -18.32 57.10 7.12
N GLY A 432 -19.37 57.90 7.40
CA GLY A 432 -20.75 57.42 7.37
C GLY A 432 -21.55 57.63 8.65
N VAL A 433 -22.12 58.82 8.77
CA VAL A 433 -23.18 59.21 9.72
C VAL A 433 -24.42 58.32 9.53
N CYS A 434 -25.01 57.87 10.65
CA CYS A 434 -26.42 57.54 10.96
C CYS A 434 -26.38 56.69 12.24
N GLY A 435 -26.87 57.05 13.42
CA GLY A 435 -27.99 57.90 13.81
C GLY A 435 -28.87 57.07 14.76
N GLY A 436 -28.94 57.46 16.05
CA GLY A 436 -30.10 57.16 16.90
C GLY A 436 -29.98 56.09 17.99
N CYS A 437 -29.86 56.58 19.22
CA CYS A 437 -30.67 56.22 20.42
C CYS A 437 -30.57 54.83 21.07
N GLY A 438 -30.27 54.82 22.37
CA GLY A 438 -30.68 53.75 23.29
C GLY A 438 -29.90 53.68 24.60
N CYS A 439 -30.13 54.63 25.52
CA CYS A 439 -29.70 54.55 26.91
C CYS A 439 -30.56 53.57 27.72
N GLY A 440 -29.96 52.92 28.73
CA GLY A 440 -30.64 52.23 29.84
C GLY A 440 -30.11 50.81 30.03
N GLY A 441 -29.67 50.35 31.20
CA GLY A 441 -29.67 50.91 32.55
C GLY A 441 -28.94 49.91 33.46
N CYS A 442 -28.49 50.38 34.62
CA CYS A 442 -27.82 49.62 35.67
C CYS A 442 -28.76 48.60 36.34
N GLY A 443 -28.17 47.57 36.96
CA GLY A 443 -28.85 46.70 37.92
C GLY A 443 -27.89 45.66 38.51
N ASP A 444 -27.32 46.04 39.66
CA ASP A 444 -26.64 45.30 40.74
C ASP A 444 -25.60 44.19 40.45
#